data_AF-A0A2G1VWE4-F1
#
_entry.id   AF-A0A2G1VWE4-F1
#
_cell.length_a   1.000
_cell.length_b   1.000
_cell.length_c   1.000
_cell.angle_alpha   90.00
_cell.angle_beta   90.00
_cell.angle_gamma   90.00
#
_symmetry.space_group_name_H-M   'P 1'
#
loop_
_entity.id
_entity.type
_entity.pdbx_description
1 polymer ?
#
loop_
_entity_poly.entity_id
_entity_poly.type
_entity_poly.pdbx_seq_one_letter_code
_entity_poly.pdbx_strand_id
1 'polypeptide(L)'
;MKLLLRFFSYLMHPLLMPILGVVIYFYVTPKFVPESFMYAKLFALSILTIVVPVLFYFLLESINLVSDKELGQVRERRIPLMIQVAITLMILKLIINGYEFPELYIFFFGILLSAAAAFLCSLVRFKASLHMVGVSGVLVFVAGLSMVYQSNFLVLIAALIIGIGFTAASRIQAKAHTMIELLAGIIVGGLPQVLLFAFYKM
;
A
#
# COMPACT_ATOMS: atom_id res chain seq x y z
N MET A 1 10.60 -23.76 4.45
CA MET A 1 9.28 -23.07 4.38
C MET A 1 9.18 -21.84 5.28
N LYS A 2 9.46 -21.90 6.59
CA LYS A 2 9.37 -20.73 7.50
C LYS A 2 10.20 -19.52 7.04
N LEU A 3 11.42 -19.76 6.55
CA LEU A 3 12.31 -18.71 6.05
C LEU A 3 11.73 -17.97 4.83
N LEU A 4 11.19 -18.73 3.87
CA LEU A 4 10.54 -18.20 2.66
C LEU A 4 9.33 -17.32 3.02
N LEU A 5 8.47 -17.80 3.92
CA LEU A 5 7.28 -17.05 4.34
C LEU A 5 7.66 -15.78 5.13
N ARG A 6 8.72 -15.83 5.94
CA ARG A 6 9.24 -14.64 6.61
C ARG A 6 9.81 -13.63 5.61
N PHE A 7 10.51 -14.08 4.57
CA PHE A 7 10.98 -13.21 3.49
C PHE A 7 9.82 -12.45 2.82
N PHE A 8 8.74 -13.14 2.44
CA PHE A 8 7.58 -12.49 1.84
C PHE A 8 6.89 -11.49 2.76
N SER A 9 6.93 -11.69 4.08
CA SER A 9 6.43 -10.67 5.03
C SER A 9 7.20 -9.36 4.94
N TYR A 10 8.52 -9.42 4.81
CA TYR A 10 9.35 -8.23 4.73
C TYR A 10 9.30 -7.60 3.35
N LEU A 11 9.29 -8.41 2.30
CA LEU A 11 9.20 -7.93 0.92
C LEU A 11 7.87 -7.22 0.65
N MET A 12 6.75 -7.81 1.11
CA MET A 12 5.40 -7.28 0.91
C MET A 12 4.94 -6.43 2.09
N HIS A 13 5.89 -5.75 2.75
CA HIS A 13 5.59 -4.90 3.90
C HIS A 13 4.79 -3.65 3.46
N PRO A 14 3.76 -3.22 4.20
CA PRO A 14 2.87 -2.12 3.81
C PRO A 14 3.60 -0.81 3.47
N LEU A 15 4.68 -0.49 4.21
CA LEU A 15 5.48 0.72 3.98
C LEU A 15 6.21 0.72 2.62
N LEU A 16 6.49 -0.45 2.05
CA LEU A 16 7.16 -0.57 0.76
C LEU A 16 6.18 -0.51 -0.42
N MET A 17 4.90 -0.80 -0.20
CA MET A 17 3.91 -0.95 -1.27
C MET A 17 3.67 0.34 -2.08
N PRO A 18 3.61 1.54 -1.49
CA PRO A 18 3.53 2.78 -2.27
C PRO A 18 4.72 2.96 -3.21
N ILE A 19 5.94 2.70 -2.74
CA ILE A 19 7.16 2.81 -3.57
C ILE A 19 7.17 1.75 -4.67
N LEU A 20 6.80 0.52 -4.35
CA LEU A 20 6.68 -0.55 -5.35
C LEU A 20 5.72 -0.15 -6.47
N GLY A 21 4.55 0.41 -6.14
CA GLY A 21 3.61 0.91 -7.14
C GLY A 21 4.19 2.01 -8.02
N VAL A 22 4.91 2.98 -7.44
CA VAL A 22 5.53 4.07 -8.21
C VAL A 22 6.67 3.58 -9.10
N VAL A 23 7.50 2.65 -8.62
CA VAL A 23 8.57 2.03 -9.42
C VAL A 23 7.97 1.28 -10.60
N ILE A 24 6.92 0.47 -10.37
CA ILE A 24 6.21 -0.23 -11.44
C ILE A 24 5.64 0.78 -12.44
N TYR A 25 5.00 1.85 -11.97
CA TYR A 25 4.45 2.88 -12.83
C TYR A 25 5.50 3.47 -13.78
N PHE A 26 6.63 3.94 -13.26
CA PHE A 26 7.68 4.53 -14.09
C PHE A 26 8.36 3.52 -15.02
N TYR A 27 8.36 2.24 -14.65
CA TYR A 27 8.86 1.17 -15.51
C TYR A 27 7.93 0.86 -16.69
N VAL A 28 6.60 0.96 -16.52
CA VAL A 28 5.62 0.54 -17.53
C VAL A 28 4.92 1.70 -18.25
N THR A 29 5.03 2.92 -17.75
CA THR A 29 4.35 4.07 -18.35
C THR A 29 4.90 4.35 -19.75
N PRO A 30 4.02 4.60 -20.75
CA PRO A 30 4.47 4.97 -22.10
C PRO A 30 4.95 6.43 -22.16
N LYS A 31 4.75 7.21 -21.08
CA LYS A 31 5.16 8.61 -21.02
C LYS A 31 6.69 8.70 -20.85
N PHE A 32 7.32 9.57 -21.63
CA PHE A 32 8.70 9.95 -21.36
C PHE A 32 8.77 10.81 -20.09
N VAL A 33 9.55 10.36 -19.12
CA VAL A 33 9.82 11.09 -17.88
C VAL A 33 11.34 11.23 -17.74
N PRO A 34 11.89 12.45 -17.64
CA PRO A 34 13.31 12.64 -17.40
C PRO A 34 13.75 11.92 -16.11
N GLU A 35 14.87 11.21 -16.15
CA GLU A 35 15.34 10.40 -15.03
C GLU A 35 15.53 11.23 -13.74
N SER A 36 16.08 12.44 -13.86
CA SER A 36 16.26 13.36 -12.73
C SER A 36 14.94 13.66 -12.02
N PHE A 37 13.86 13.83 -12.78
CA PHE A 37 12.54 14.09 -12.26
C PHE A 37 11.93 12.84 -11.61
N MET A 38 12.09 11.68 -12.24
CA MET A 38 11.69 10.38 -11.67
C MET A 38 12.38 10.11 -10.32
N TYR A 39 13.71 10.28 -10.25
CA TYR A 39 14.48 10.06 -9.04
C TYR A 39 14.10 11.06 -7.94
N ALA A 40 13.83 12.31 -8.27
CA ALA A 40 13.35 13.30 -7.29
C ALA A 40 12.01 12.87 -6.66
N LYS A 41 11.05 12.38 -7.46
CA LYS A 41 9.77 11.87 -6.95
C LYS A 41 9.97 10.62 -6.09
N LEU A 42 10.75 9.65 -6.55
CA LEU A 42 11.05 8.42 -5.79
C LEU A 42 11.73 8.73 -4.46
N PHE A 43 12.68 9.66 -4.44
CA PHE A 43 13.36 10.10 -3.23
C PHE A 43 12.38 10.74 -2.23
N ALA A 44 11.59 11.72 -2.68
CA ALA A 44 10.59 12.38 -1.83
C ALA A 44 9.56 11.39 -1.27
N LEU A 45 9.04 10.50 -2.12
CA LEU A 45 8.09 9.47 -1.70
C LEU A 45 8.72 8.48 -0.71
N SER A 46 9.99 8.10 -0.89
CA SER A 46 10.67 7.16 0.02
C SER A 46 10.81 7.76 1.42
N ILE A 47 11.13 9.05 1.52
CA ILE A 47 11.14 9.76 2.79
C ILE A 47 9.74 9.73 3.43
N LEU A 48 8.71 10.13 2.68
CA LEU A 48 7.36 10.27 3.22
C LEU A 48 6.70 8.93 3.56
N THR A 49 6.93 7.87 2.79
CA THR A 49 6.22 6.58 2.94
C THR A 49 6.98 5.54 3.75
N ILE A 50 8.29 5.72 3.95
CA ILE A 50 9.13 4.79 4.72
C ILE A 50 9.74 5.52 5.93
N VAL A 51 10.57 6.54 5.69
CA VAL A 51 11.36 7.17 6.76
C VAL A 51 10.45 7.83 7.80
N VAL A 52 9.51 8.66 7.36
CA VAL A 52 8.61 9.39 8.26
C VAL A 52 7.73 8.44 9.11
N PRO A 53 7.03 7.43 8.56
CA PRO A 53 6.28 6.46 9.36
C PRO A 53 7.13 5.69 10.36
N VAL A 54 8.36 5.32 9.99
CA VAL A 54 9.30 4.64 10.90
C VAL A 54 9.71 5.54 12.06
N LEU A 55 10.03 6.82 11.80
CA LEU A 55 10.34 7.78 12.85
C LEU A 55 9.14 8.00 13.79
N PHE A 56 7.93 8.13 13.24
CA PHE A 56 6.72 8.22 14.05
C PHE A 56 6.47 6.96 14.88
N TYR A 57 6.73 5.77 14.33
CA TYR A 57 6.61 4.53 15.10
C TYR A 57 7.52 4.56 16.34
N PHE A 58 8.81 4.90 16.17
CA PHE A 58 9.75 4.96 17.30
C PHE A 58 9.37 6.06 18.31
N LEU A 59 8.84 7.18 17.84
CA LEU A 59 8.30 8.21 18.73
C LEU A 59 7.14 7.66 19.58
N LEU A 60 6.17 6.98 18.96
CA LEU A 60 5.02 6.39 19.65
C LEU A 60 5.42 5.28 20.63
N GLU A 61 6.41 4.47 20.26
CA GLU A 61 7.01 3.44 21.13
C GLU A 61 7.66 4.09 22.36
N SER A 62 8.43 5.18 22.18
CA SER A 62 9.13 5.86 23.27
C SER A 62 8.21 6.47 24.34
N ILE A 63 6.96 6.75 23.99
CA ILE A 63 5.92 7.27 24.89
C ILE A 63 4.88 6.20 25.30
N ASN A 64 5.17 4.92 25.03
CA ASN A 64 4.33 3.76 25.38
C ASN A 64 2.92 3.77 24.75
N LEU A 65 2.73 4.43 23.61
CA LEU A 65 1.47 4.37 22.86
C LEU A 65 1.38 3.16 21.92
N VAL A 66 2.50 2.49 21.67
CA VAL A 66 2.63 1.26 20.88
C VAL A 66 3.49 0.29 21.66
N SER A 67 3.06 -0.97 21.77
CA SER A 67 3.71 -1.98 22.61
C SER A 67 4.61 -2.95 21.85
N ASP A 68 4.36 -3.15 20.55
CA ASP A 68 5.14 -4.06 19.71
C ASP A 68 5.16 -3.64 18.23
N LYS A 69 6.08 -4.23 17.46
CA LYS A 69 6.29 -3.94 16.02
C LYS A 69 5.14 -4.41 15.11
N GLU A 70 4.34 -5.37 15.54
CA GLU A 70 3.22 -5.94 14.79
C GLU A 70 1.88 -5.23 15.13
N LEU A 71 1.92 -4.24 16.03
CA LEU A 71 0.75 -3.52 16.55
C LEU A 71 -0.29 -4.54 17.01
N GLY A 72 0.08 -5.35 18.01
CA GLY A 72 -0.69 -6.48 18.52
C GLY A 72 -2.14 -6.09 18.83
N GLN A 73 -2.32 -4.94 19.46
CA GLN A 73 -3.63 -4.36 19.79
C GLN A 73 -4.16 -3.49 18.65
N VAL A 74 -5.44 -3.68 18.30
CA VAL A 74 -6.12 -2.90 17.23
C VAL A 74 -6.12 -1.40 17.55
N ARG A 75 -6.18 -1.02 18.83
CA ARG A 75 -6.17 0.39 19.26
C ARG A 75 -4.86 1.10 18.92
N GLU A 76 -3.73 0.41 19.01
CA GLU A 76 -2.41 0.95 18.71
C GLU A 76 -2.24 1.28 17.21
N ARG A 77 -3.09 0.72 16.34
CA ARG A 77 -3.07 1.00 14.90
C ARG A 77 -3.68 2.34 14.51
N ARG A 78 -4.49 2.95 15.40
CA ARG A 78 -5.26 4.16 15.08
C ARG A 78 -4.36 5.34 14.75
N ILE A 79 -3.38 5.63 15.61
CA ILE A 79 -2.47 6.76 15.41
C ILE A 79 -1.57 6.54 14.17
N PRO A 80 -0.92 5.38 13.98
CA PRO A 80 -0.20 5.08 12.73
C PRO A 80 -1.06 5.23 11.48
N LEU A 81 -2.32 4.78 11.49
CA LEU A 81 -3.23 4.93 10.34
C LEU A 81 -3.64 6.38 10.08
N MET A 82 -3.88 7.18 11.12
CA MET A 82 -4.13 8.62 10.96
C MET A 82 -2.91 9.35 10.37
N ILE A 83 -1.71 9.00 10.82
CA ILE A 83 -0.45 9.51 10.26
C ILE A 83 -0.34 9.12 8.79
N GLN A 84 -0.64 7.87 8.44
CA GLN A 84 -0.64 7.40 7.05
C GLN A 84 -1.62 8.20 6.17
N VAL A 85 -2.83 8.48 6.67
CA VAL A 85 -3.83 9.34 6.00
C VAL A 85 -3.26 10.74 5.76
N ALA A 86 -2.68 11.37 6.80
CA ALA A 86 -2.11 12.72 6.69
C ALA A 86 -0.93 12.78 5.70
N ILE A 87 -0.02 11.81 5.76
CA ILE A 87 1.11 11.68 4.82
C ILE A 87 0.59 11.51 3.39
N THR A 88 -0.43 10.67 3.18
CA THR A 88 -0.97 10.42 1.84
C THR A 88 -1.66 11.67 1.26
N LEU A 89 -2.35 12.44 2.09
CA LEU A 89 -2.88 13.76 1.70
C LEU A 89 -1.76 14.74 1.31
N MET A 90 -0.66 14.76 2.06
CA MET A 90 0.52 15.57 1.73
C MET A 90 1.12 15.16 0.38
N ILE A 91 1.23 13.85 0.11
CA ILE A 91 1.71 13.33 -1.18
C ILE A 91 0.81 13.79 -2.32
N LEU A 92 -0.52 13.63 -2.20
CA LEU A 92 -1.48 14.06 -3.22
C LEU A 92 -1.47 15.56 -3.48
N LYS A 93 -1.19 16.37 -2.46
CA LYS A 93 -1.20 17.83 -2.59
C LYS A 93 0.14 18.40 -3.06
N LEU A 94 1.26 17.83 -2.64
CA LEU A 94 2.58 18.44 -2.80
C LEU A 94 3.51 17.67 -3.75
N ILE A 95 3.34 16.35 -3.87
CA ILE A 95 4.28 15.50 -4.62
C ILE A 95 3.68 15.03 -5.94
N ILE A 96 2.43 14.57 -5.96
CA ILE A 96 1.79 14.02 -7.16
C ILE A 96 0.84 15.05 -7.75
N ASN A 97 1.20 15.59 -8.92
CA ASN A 97 0.30 16.44 -9.69
C ASN A 97 -0.59 15.55 -10.58
N GLY A 98 -1.91 15.62 -10.39
CA GLY A 98 -2.89 14.84 -11.14
C GLY A 98 -2.95 15.15 -12.64
N TYR A 99 -2.50 16.33 -13.06
CA TYR A 99 -2.37 16.66 -14.50
C TYR A 99 -1.17 15.96 -15.15
N GLU A 100 -0.06 15.87 -14.42
CA GLU A 100 1.18 15.25 -14.94
C GLU A 100 1.06 13.71 -14.92
N PHE A 101 0.63 13.15 -13.78
CA PHE A 101 0.57 11.71 -13.51
C PHE A 101 -0.82 11.30 -12.97
N PRO A 102 -1.86 11.32 -13.80
CA PRO A 102 -3.22 11.01 -13.38
C PRO A 102 -3.36 9.60 -12.78
N GLU A 103 -2.65 8.61 -13.31
CA GLU A 103 -2.73 7.24 -12.80
C GLU A 103 -2.02 7.09 -11.44
N LEU A 104 -0.91 7.81 -11.21
CA LEU A 104 -0.29 7.87 -9.88
C LEU A 104 -1.18 8.64 -8.89
N TYR A 105 -1.87 9.69 -9.35
CA TYR A 105 -2.83 10.40 -8.50
C TYR A 105 -3.96 9.46 -8.07
N ILE A 106 -4.54 8.70 -9.02
CA ILE A 106 -5.53 7.66 -8.73
C ILE A 106 -4.98 6.63 -7.73
N PHE A 107 -3.74 6.17 -7.93
CA PHE A 107 -3.11 5.20 -7.04
C PHE A 107 -3.01 5.72 -5.61
N PHE A 108 -2.46 6.92 -5.40
CA PHE A 108 -2.34 7.52 -4.07
C PHE A 108 -3.69 7.90 -3.47
N PHE A 109 -4.68 8.26 -4.30
CA PHE A 109 -6.04 8.48 -3.81
C PHE A 109 -6.71 7.17 -3.36
N GLY A 110 -6.45 6.07 -4.06
CA GLY A 110 -6.84 4.75 -3.60
C GLY A 110 -6.15 4.35 -2.29
N ILE A 111 -4.84 4.64 -2.14
CA ILE A 111 -4.13 4.43 -0.86
C ILE A 111 -4.77 5.26 0.27
N LEU A 112 -5.15 6.50 0.02
CA LEU A 112 -5.82 7.36 0.99
C LEU A 112 -7.14 6.73 1.47
N LEU A 113 -7.98 6.30 0.53
CA LEU A 113 -9.27 5.65 0.83
C LEU A 113 -9.07 4.32 1.57
N SER A 114 -8.09 3.50 1.17
CA SER A 114 -7.74 2.27 1.86
C SER A 114 -7.25 2.51 3.29
N ALA A 115 -6.41 3.53 3.51
CA ALA A 115 -5.93 3.91 4.83
C ALA A 115 -7.08 4.42 5.73
N ALA A 116 -7.97 5.24 5.18
CA ALA A 116 -9.17 5.70 5.87
C ALA A 116 -10.11 4.54 6.22
N ALA A 117 -10.35 3.62 5.29
CA ALA A 117 -11.16 2.42 5.52
C ALA A 117 -10.53 1.51 6.60
N ALA A 118 -9.23 1.27 6.54
CA ALA A 118 -8.51 0.52 7.58
C ALA A 118 -8.59 1.21 8.96
N PHE A 119 -8.53 2.54 9.00
CA PHE A 119 -8.75 3.31 10.22
C PHE A 119 -10.16 3.10 10.76
N LEU A 120 -11.20 3.19 9.92
CA LEU A 120 -12.59 2.92 10.31
C LEU A 120 -12.78 1.49 10.85
N CYS A 121 -12.17 0.48 10.22
CA CYS A 121 -12.14 -0.89 10.74
C CYS A 121 -11.56 -0.96 12.16
N SER A 122 -10.49 -0.20 12.44
CA SER A 122 -9.86 -0.16 13.77
C SER A 122 -10.73 0.50 14.85
N LEU A 123 -11.67 1.36 14.47
CA LEU A 123 -12.63 1.98 15.41
C LEU A 123 -13.66 0.94 15.88
N VAL A 124 -14.15 0.09 14.98
CA VAL A 124 -15.04 -1.05 15.30
C VAL A 124 -14.29 -2.29 15.79
N ARG A 125 -13.01 -2.13 16.17
CA ARG A 125 -12.13 -3.19 16.71
C ARG A 125 -11.85 -4.35 15.75
N PHE A 126 -12.01 -4.14 14.44
CA PHE A 126 -11.68 -5.14 13.43
C PHE A 126 -10.26 -4.94 12.89
N LYS A 127 -9.46 -6.01 12.85
CA LYS A 127 -8.02 -5.97 12.53
C LYS A 127 -7.73 -6.40 11.08
N ALA A 128 -8.17 -5.59 10.11
CA ALA A 128 -7.81 -5.81 8.70
C ALA A 128 -6.28 -5.90 8.52
N SER A 129 -5.82 -6.85 7.71
CA SER A 129 -4.39 -7.05 7.48
C SER A 129 -3.82 -5.98 6.56
N LEU A 130 -2.99 -5.09 7.10
CA LEU A 130 -2.37 -4.00 6.33
C LEU A 130 -1.41 -4.52 5.24
N HIS A 131 -0.81 -5.70 5.44
CA HIS A 131 -0.01 -6.35 4.40
C HIS A 131 -0.89 -6.66 3.19
N MET A 132 -2.06 -7.26 3.42
CA MET A 132 -3.02 -7.56 2.36
C MET A 132 -3.60 -6.29 1.72
N VAL A 133 -3.86 -5.24 2.50
CA VAL A 133 -4.28 -3.92 1.98
C VAL A 133 -3.26 -3.38 1.00
N GLY A 134 -1.97 -3.38 1.36
CA GLY A 134 -0.91 -2.86 0.50
C GLY A 134 -0.74 -3.65 -0.79
N VAL A 135 -0.53 -4.97 -0.70
CA VAL A 135 -0.26 -5.79 -1.90
C VAL A 135 -1.47 -5.90 -2.84
N SER A 136 -2.70 -5.93 -2.31
CA SER A 136 -3.91 -5.94 -3.15
C SER A 136 -4.14 -4.60 -3.84
N GLY A 137 -3.84 -3.48 -3.18
CA GLY A 137 -3.87 -2.16 -3.79
C GLY A 137 -2.90 -2.04 -4.97
N VAL A 138 -1.67 -2.56 -4.82
CA VAL A 138 -0.68 -2.60 -5.91
C VAL A 138 -1.15 -3.53 -7.05
N LEU A 139 -1.69 -4.72 -6.73
CA LEU A 139 -2.22 -5.63 -7.75
C LEU A 139 -3.29 -4.96 -8.61
N VAL A 140 -4.29 -4.32 -7.98
CA VAL A 140 -5.37 -3.65 -8.72
C VAL A 140 -4.85 -2.45 -9.50
N PHE A 141 -3.90 -1.69 -8.94
CA PHE A 141 -3.26 -0.60 -9.65
C PHE A 141 -2.58 -1.08 -10.94
N VAL A 142 -1.79 -2.16 -10.87
CA VAL A 142 -1.13 -2.74 -12.06
C VAL A 142 -2.13 -3.27 -13.09
N ALA A 143 -3.21 -3.91 -12.64
CA ALA A 143 -4.30 -4.32 -13.53
C ALA A 143 -4.96 -3.10 -14.20
N GLY A 144 -5.18 -2.02 -13.45
CA GLY A 144 -5.67 -0.74 -13.96
C GLY A 144 -4.74 -0.13 -15.01
N LEU A 145 -3.43 -0.10 -14.76
CA LEU A 145 -2.43 0.35 -15.74
C LEU A 145 -2.45 -0.50 -17.02
N SER A 146 -2.55 -1.83 -16.88
CA SER A 146 -2.66 -2.75 -18.03
C SER A 146 -3.84 -2.39 -18.93
N MET A 147 -4.98 -2.06 -18.32
CA MET A 147 -6.17 -1.62 -19.06
C MET A 147 -5.98 -0.22 -19.67
N VAL A 148 -5.47 0.75 -18.91
CA VAL A 148 -5.30 2.15 -19.38
C VAL A 148 -4.30 2.21 -20.53
N TYR A 149 -3.17 1.51 -20.43
CA TYR A 149 -2.12 1.49 -21.45
C TYR A 149 -2.36 0.45 -22.54
N GLN A 150 -3.48 -0.29 -22.51
CA GLN A 150 -3.82 -1.34 -23.48
C GLN A 150 -2.64 -2.30 -23.72
N SER A 151 -1.90 -2.60 -22.64
CA SER A 151 -0.64 -3.33 -22.66
C SER A 151 -0.74 -4.55 -21.76
N ASN A 152 -0.11 -5.65 -22.17
CA ASN A 152 -0.23 -6.92 -21.46
C ASN A 152 0.76 -7.00 -20.27
N PHE A 153 0.24 -6.83 -19.05
CA PHE A 153 1.02 -6.99 -17.81
C PHE A 153 0.71 -8.31 -17.07
N LEU A 154 0.20 -9.33 -17.77
CA LEU A 154 -0.25 -10.60 -17.18
C LEU A 154 0.81 -11.26 -16.30
N VAL A 155 2.09 -11.25 -16.71
CA VAL A 155 3.18 -11.84 -15.92
C VAL A 155 3.36 -11.12 -14.58
N LEU A 156 3.32 -9.78 -14.58
CA LEU A 156 3.44 -8.99 -13.36
C LEU A 156 2.22 -9.18 -12.44
N ILE A 157 1.02 -9.20 -13.01
CA ILE A 157 -0.23 -9.48 -12.29
C ILE A 157 -0.17 -10.88 -11.65
N ALA A 158 0.24 -11.90 -12.39
CA ALA A 158 0.38 -13.27 -11.88
C ALA A 158 1.40 -13.35 -10.73
N ALA A 159 2.55 -12.66 -10.86
CA ALA A 159 3.56 -12.59 -9.82
C ALA A 159 3.01 -11.94 -8.53
N LEU A 160 2.22 -10.85 -8.66
CA LEU A 160 1.58 -10.20 -7.52
C LEU A 160 0.50 -11.09 -6.87
N ILE A 161 -0.29 -11.83 -7.65
CA ILE A 161 -1.27 -12.82 -7.12
C ILE A 161 -0.55 -13.92 -6.31
N ILE A 162 0.56 -14.44 -6.82
CA ILE A 162 1.40 -15.40 -6.08
C ILE A 162 1.95 -14.73 -4.80
N GLY A 163 2.40 -13.48 -4.88
CA GLY A 163 2.84 -12.68 -3.75
C GLY A 163 1.76 -12.50 -2.67
N ILE A 164 0.50 -12.28 -3.06
CA ILE A 164 -0.65 -12.27 -2.15
C ILE A 164 -0.78 -13.62 -1.42
N GLY A 165 -0.70 -14.73 -2.15
CA GLY A 165 -0.76 -16.08 -1.58
C GLY A 165 0.32 -16.34 -0.53
N PHE A 166 1.59 -16.01 -0.84
CA PHE A 166 2.69 -16.16 0.12
C PHE A 166 2.58 -15.20 1.31
N THR A 167 2.10 -13.98 1.09
CA THR A 167 1.89 -12.99 2.15
C THR A 167 0.80 -13.46 3.11
N ALA A 168 -0.34 -13.95 2.58
CA ALA A 168 -1.42 -14.53 3.37
C ALA A 168 -0.93 -15.73 4.19
N ALA A 169 -0.22 -16.67 3.56
CA ALA A 169 0.36 -17.83 4.23
C ALA A 169 1.34 -17.42 5.35
N SER A 170 2.15 -16.38 5.12
CA SER A 170 3.07 -15.83 6.12
C SER A 170 2.33 -15.28 7.34
N ARG A 171 1.25 -14.51 7.14
CA ARG A 171 0.46 -13.93 8.23
C ARG A 171 -0.29 -14.98 9.05
N ILE A 172 -0.81 -16.02 8.40
CA ILE A 172 -1.42 -17.18 9.09
C ILE A 172 -0.36 -17.94 9.89
N GLN A 173 0.81 -18.21 9.29
CA GLN A 173 1.88 -18.94 9.96
C GLN A 173 2.41 -18.19 11.20
N ALA A 174 2.50 -16.86 11.12
CA ALA A 174 2.87 -16.00 12.24
C ALA A 174 1.77 -15.90 13.32
N LYS A 175 0.60 -16.51 13.11
CA LYS A 175 -0.61 -16.35 13.95
C LYS A 175 -1.01 -14.88 14.15
N ALA A 176 -0.65 -14.02 13.18
CA ALA A 176 -0.89 -12.59 13.26
C ALA A 176 -2.32 -12.22 12.85
N HIS A 177 -2.93 -13.04 11.99
CA HIS A 177 -4.24 -12.79 11.40
C HIS A 177 -5.03 -14.07 11.10
N THR A 178 -6.35 -13.95 11.12
CA THR A 178 -7.30 -14.97 10.63
C THR A 178 -7.56 -14.82 9.13
N MET A 179 -8.14 -15.84 8.48
CA MET A 179 -8.49 -15.76 7.05
C MET A 179 -9.47 -14.61 6.75
N ILE A 180 -10.44 -14.35 7.65
CA ILE A 180 -11.42 -13.27 7.49
C ILE A 180 -10.72 -11.91 7.48
N GLU A 181 -9.76 -11.68 8.37
CA GLU A 181 -8.98 -10.43 8.41
C GLU A 181 -8.10 -10.23 7.18
N LEU A 182 -7.62 -11.33 6.57
CA LEU A 182 -6.85 -11.29 5.34
C LEU A 182 -7.72 -10.96 4.13
N LEU A 183 -8.87 -11.62 3.99
CA LEU A 183 -9.85 -11.33 2.93
C LEU A 183 -10.37 -9.89 3.04
N ALA A 184 -10.69 -9.44 4.24
CA ALA A 184 -11.07 -8.05 4.47
C ALA A 184 -9.94 -7.08 4.10
N GLY A 185 -8.69 -7.42 4.39
CA GLY A 185 -7.53 -6.63 3.94
C GLY A 185 -7.43 -6.52 2.42
N ILE A 186 -7.69 -7.61 1.68
CA ILE A 186 -7.75 -7.57 0.20
C ILE A 186 -8.86 -6.62 -0.27
N ILE A 187 -10.05 -6.68 0.34
CA ILE A 187 -11.17 -5.81 -0.03
C ILE A 187 -10.83 -4.35 0.27
N VAL A 188 -10.32 -4.05 1.47
CA VAL A 188 -9.96 -2.70 1.90
C VAL A 188 -8.87 -2.08 1.02
N GLY A 189 -7.92 -2.88 0.53
CA GLY A 189 -6.86 -2.42 -0.39
C GLY A 189 -7.28 -2.33 -1.84
N GLY A 190 -7.96 -3.36 -2.35
CA GLY A 190 -8.30 -3.50 -3.76
C GLY A 190 -9.54 -2.70 -4.17
N LEU A 191 -10.62 -2.71 -3.37
CA LEU A 191 -11.90 -2.12 -3.76
C LEU A 191 -11.79 -0.62 -4.06
N PRO A 192 -11.11 0.22 -3.25
CA PRO A 192 -10.95 1.64 -3.59
C PRO A 192 -10.24 1.86 -4.92
N GLN A 193 -9.20 1.06 -5.22
CA GLN A 193 -8.50 1.12 -6.50
C GLN A 193 -9.42 0.73 -7.67
N VAL A 194 -10.19 -0.36 -7.54
CA VAL A 194 -11.14 -0.80 -8.58
C VAL A 194 -12.13 0.31 -8.90
N LEU A 195 -12.75 0.90 -7.88
CA LEU A 195 -13.75 1.95 -8.06
C LEU A 195 -13.15 3.16 -8.77
N LEU A 196 -11.98 3.64 -8.35
CA LEU A 196 -11.35 4.80 -8.97
C LEU A 196 -10.94 4.56 -10.42
N PHE A 197 -10.39 3.39 -10.75
CA PHE A 197 -10.06 3.06 -12.15
C PHE A 197 -11.31 2.86 -13.01
N ALA A 198 -12.39 2.32 -12.44
CA ALA A 198 -13.66 2.20 -13.16
C ALA A 198 -14.21 3.58 -13.54
N PHE A 199 -14.21 4.55 -12.62
CA PHE A 199 -14.65 5.92 -12.91
C PHE A 199 -13.68 6.71 -13.80
N TYR A 200 -12.40 6.37 -13.84
CA TYR A 200 -11.41 7.04 -14.69
C TYR A 200 -11.56 6.69 -16.18
N LYS A 201 -12.04 5.48 -16.50
CA LYS A 201 -12.22 5.01 -17.88
C LYS A 201 -13.65 5.21 -18.43
N MET A 202 -14.59 5.64 -17.59
CA MET A 202 -15.93 6.10 -18.01
C MET A 202 -15.86 7.55 -18.47
#